data_AF-A0A7X8EV20-F1
#
_entry.id   AF-A0A7X8EV20-F1
#
_cell.length_a   1.000
_cell.length_b   1.000
_cell.length_c   1.000
_cell.angle_alpha   90.00
_cell.angle_beta   90.00
_cell.angle_gamma   90.00
#
_symmetry.space_group_name_H-M   'P 1'
#
loop_
_entity.id
_entity.type
_entity.pdbx_description
1 polymer ?
#
loop_
_entity_poly.entity_id
_entity_poly.type
_entity_poly.pdbx_seq_one_letter_code
_entity_poly.pdbx_strand_id
1 'polypeptide(L)'
;AQLPKIEIKCPDSIITNNTVSSLQAGIVLGHIGETKYIIKELKKKLNEPNLKVIATGGLARIIDEKEEIFDVVDPVLALKGLRILYEKNKSRNKEWTQCF
;
A
#
# COMPACT_ATOMS: atom_id res chain seq x y z
N ALA A 1 2.03 -15.92 25.56
CA ALA A 1 2.08 -16.44 24.18
C ALA A 1 3.52 -16.30 23.66
N GLN A 2 4.08 -17.32 23.01
CA GLN A 2 5.49 -17.36 22.53
C GLN A 2 5.58 -17.16 21.01
N LEU A 3 5.09 -16.04 20.49
CA LEU A 3 5.28 -15.71 19.08
C LEU A 3 6.66 -15.06 18.90
N PRO A 4 7.58 -15.66 18.13
CA PRO A 4 8.86 -15.03 17.84
C PRO A 4 8.64 -13.74 17.03
N LYS A 5 9.56 -12.78 17.14
CA LYS A 5 9.59 -11.66 16.19
C LYS A 5 9.95 -12.22 14.82
N ILE A 6 9.10 -11.99 13.84
CA ILE A 6 9.25 -12.51 12.47
C ILE A 6 9.33 -11.33 11.51
N GLU A 7 10.33 -11.37 10.63
CA GLU A 7 10.42 -10.45 9.50
C GLU A 7 9.38 -10.82 8.44
N ILE A 8 8.67 -9.82 7.89
CA ILE A 8 7.71 -10.06 6.82
C ILE A 8 8.49 -10.24 5.52
N LYS A 9 8.43 -11.45 4.98
CA LYS A 9 9.04 -11.82 3.69
C LYS A 9 8.06 -12.67 2.91
N CYS A 10 8.04 -12.50 1.59
CA CYS A 10 7.32 -13.40 0.69
C CYS A 10 7.87 -14.83 0.85
N PRO A 11 7.02 -15.84 1.14
CA PRO A 11 7.47 -17.22 1.27
C PRO A 11 7.80 -17.83 -0.11
N ASP A 12 8.74 -18.78 -0.14
CA ASP A 12 9.07 -19.50 -1.37
C ASP A 12 7.95 -20.46 -1.83
N SER A 13 7.08 -20.88 -0.89
CA SER A 13 5.99 -21.84 -1.12
C SER A 13 4.79 -21.54 -0.22
N ILE A 14 3.59 -21.87 -0.70
CA ILE A 14 2.35 -21.81 0.08
C ILE A 14 2.26 -22.93 1.12
N ILE A 15 2.77 -24.12 0.81
CA ILE A 15 2.89 -25.25 1.75
C ILE A 15 4.28 -25.19 2.34
N THR A 16 4.36 -25.08 3.66
CA THR A 16 5.63 -24.95 4.39
C THR A 16 5.70 -25.93 5.55
N ASN A 17 6.91 -26.18 6.07
CA ASN A 17 7.17 -27.24 7.05
C ASN A 17 7.62 -26.73 8.42
N ASN A 18 7.62 -25.41 8.64
CA ASN A 18 7.94 -24.82 9.95
C ASN A 18 6.97 -23.69 10.31
N THR A 19 6.93 -23.35 11.59
CA THR A 19 5.99 -22.37 12.14
C THR A 19 6.22 -20.97 11.60
N VAL A 20 7.49 -20.55 11.44
CA VAL A 20 7.84 -19.20 10.96
C VAL A 20 7.39 -19.01 9.52
N SER A 21 7.72 -19.94 8.63
CA SER A 21 7.30 -19.88 7.23
C SER A 21 5.78 -20.03 7.07
N SER A 22 5.13 -20.83 7.92
CA SER A 22 3.66 -20.96 7.91
C SER A 22 2.98 -19.63 8.27
N LEU A 23 3.51 -18.91 9.26
CA LEU A 23 3.01 -17.58 9.64
C LEU A 23 3.27 -16.55 8.53
N GLN A 24 4.48 -16.52 7.97
CA GLN A 24 4.82 -15.63 6.84
C GLN A 24 3.90 -15.88 5.64
N ALA A 25 3.67 -17.15 5.29
CA ALA A 25 2.79 -17.51 4.19
C ALA A 25 1.35 -17.10 4.43
N GLY A 26 0.81 -17.35 5.63
CA GLY A 26 -0.53 -16.92 5.99
C GLY A 26 -0.72 -15.41 5.90
N ILE A 27 0.24 -14.64 6.44
CA ILE A 27 0.16 -13.17 6.47
C ILE A 27 0.34 -12.58 5.06
N VAL A 28 1.41 -12.94 4.35
CA VAL A 28 1.74 -12.34 3.05
C VAL A 28 0.76 -12.78 1.97
N LEU A 29 0.53 -14.08 1.82
CA LEU A 29 -0.38 -14.58 0.78
C LEU A 29 -1.84 -14.23 1.09
N GLY A 30 -2.21 -14.21 2.38
CA GLY A 30 -3.51 -13.74 2.82
C GLY A 30 -3.74 -12.28 2.42
N HIS A 31 -2.77 -11.41 2.65
CA HIS A 31 -2.88 -10.00 2.31
C HIS A 31 -2.83 -9.74 0.79
N ILE A 32 -2.08 -10.55 0.03
CA ILE A 32 -2.13 -10.54 -1.44
C ILE A 32 -3.55 -10.89 -1.92
N GLY A 33 -4.13 -11.96 -1.38
CA GLY A 33 -5.48 -12.40 -1.71
C GLY A 33 -6.54 -11.34 -1.37
N GLU A 34 -6.47 -10.79 -0.15
CA GLU A 34 -7.31 -9.69 0.33
C GLU A 34 -7.23 -8.50 -0.63
N THR A 35 -6.02 -8.04 -0.94
CA THR A 35 -5.80 -6.89 -1.81
C THR A 35 -6.36 -7.12 -3.21
N LYS A 36 -6.05 -8.27 -3.84
CA LYS A 36 -6.57 -8.63 -5.17
C LYS A 36 -8.10 -8.70 -5.18
N TYR A 37 -8.71 -9.25 -4.12
CA TYR A 37 -10.17 -9.34 -4.00
C TYR A 37 -10.82 -7.97 -3.86
N ILE A 38 -10.32 -7.11 -2.97
CA ILE A 38 -10.87 -5.77 -2.75
C ILE A 38 -10.79 -4.93 -4.03
N ILE A 39 -9.65 -4.93 -4.72
CA ILE A 39 -9.48 -4.20 -6.00
C ILE A 39 -10.48 -4.71 -7.04
N LYS A 40 -10.63 -6.03 -7.17
CA LYS A 40 -11.57 -6.63 -8.12
C LYS A 40 -13.01 -6.20 -7.83
N GLU A 41 -13.44 -6.26 -6.56
CA GLU A 41 -14.80 -5.87 -6.18
C GLU A 41 -15.03 -4.36 -6.36
N LEU A 42 -14.04 -3.51 -6.08
CA LEU A 42 -14.12 -2.07 -6.35
C LEU A 42 -14.26 -1.77 -7.85
N LYS A 43 -13.43 -2.39 -8.69
CA LYS A 43 -13.51 -2.24 -10.16
C LYS A 43 -14.88 -2.64 -10.68
N LYS A 44 -15.43 -3.76 -10.19
CA LYS A 44 -16.78 -4.23 -10.53
C LYS A 44 -17.86 -3.26 -10.06
N LYS A 45 -17.80 -2.80 -8.80
CA LYS A 45 -18.83 -1.95 -8.20
C LYS A 45 -18.87 -0.55 -8.84
N LEU A 46 -17.73 -0.03 -9.26
CA LEU A 46 -17.61 1.26 -9.95
C LEU A 46 -17.80 1.16 -11.47
N ASN A 47 -17.94 -0.06 -12.01
CA ASN A 47 -17.99 -0.33 -13.45
C ASN A 47 -16.78 0.25 -14.21
N GLU A 48 -15.59 0.19 -13.58
CA GLU A 48 -14.34 0.75 -14.10
C GLU A 48 -13.24 -0.32 -14.08
N PRO A 49 -13.12 -1.14 -15.14
CA PRO A 49 -12.14 -2.22 -15.19
C PRO A 49 -10.68 -1.72 -15.24
N ASN A 50 -10.48 -0.51 -15.78
CA ASN A 50 -9.17 0.11 -15.92
C ASN A 50 -8.85 1.07 -14.76
N LEU A 51 -9.54 0.93 -13.62
CA LEU A 51 -9.28 1.73 -12.43
C LEU A 51 -7.80 1.62 -12.05
N LYS A 52 -7.12 2.76 -12.07
CA LYS A 52 -5.70 2.86 -11.72
C LYS A 52 -5.50 2.59 -10.24
N VAL A 53 -4.63 1.65 -9.91
CA VAL A 53 -4.28 1.23 -8.56
C VAL A 53 -2.88 1.74 -8.24
N ILE A 54 -2.79 2.61 -7.23
CA ILE A 54 -1.51 3.19 -6.77
C ILE A 54 -1.26 2.70 -5.35
N ALA A 55 -0.10 2.07 -5.13
CA ALA A 55 0.36 1.67 -3.81
C ALA A 55 1.45 2.60 -3.27
N THR A 56 1.53 2.72 -1.95
CA THR A 56 2.57 3.44 -1.22
C THR A 56 2.93 2.67 0.05
N GLY A 57 3.96 3.12 0.78
CA GLY A 57 4.46 2.44 1.97
C GLY A 57 5.47 1.33 1.67
N GLY A 58 6.29 0.99 2.68
CA GLY A 58 7.46 0.11 2.50
C GLY A 58 7.13 -1.34 2.16
N LEU A 59 5.95 -1.82 2.54
CA LEU A 59 5.53 -3.22 2.31
C LEU A 59 4.90 -3.46 0.93
N ALA A 60 4.59 -2.39 0.17
CA ALA A 60 3.94 -2.52 -1.13
C ALA A 60 4.72 -3.44 -2.10
N ARG A 61 6.06 -3.35 -2.08
CA ARG A 61 6.94 -4.19 -2.90
C ARG A 61 6.99 -5.66 -2.48
N ILE A 62 6.73 -5.96 -1.20
CA ILE A 62 6.70 -7.34 -0.69
C ILE A 62 5.40 -8.02 -1.12
N ILE A 63 4.32 -7.25 -1.18
CA ILE A 63 2.99 -7.74 -1.56
C ILE A 63 2.90 -7.98 -3.08
N ASP A 64 3.55 -7.13 -3.87
CA ASP A 64 3.46 -7.18 -5.33
C ASP A 64 4.83 -7.33 -6.01
N GLU A 65 5.57 -8.37 -5.61
CA GLU A 65 6.90 -8.66 -6.17
C GLU A 65 6.87 -8.92 -7.69
N LYS A 66 5.73 -9.38 -8.22
CA LYS A 66 5.53 -9.67 -9.64
C LYS A 66 4.91 -8.52 -10.45
N GLU A 67 4.65 -7.38 -9.81
CA GLU A 67 4.03 -6.20 -10.45
C GLU A 67 2.69 -6.52 -11.14
N GLU A 68 1.86 -7.35 -10.50
CA GLU A 68 0.54 -7.79 -11.03
C GLU A 68 -0.64 -7.07 -10.38
N ILE A 69 -0.45 -6.43 -9.23
CA ILE A 69 -1.53 -5.87 -8.39
C ILE A 69 -1.64 -4.37 -8.58
N PHE A 70 -0.51 -3.66 -8.61
CA PHE A 70 -0.44 -2.20 -8.62
C PHE A 70 0.08 -1.68 -9.95
N ASP A 71 -0.58 -0.67 -10.51
CA ASP A 71 -0.08 0.01 -11.72
C ASP A 71 1.12 0.91 -11.39
N VAL A 72 1.17 1.44 -10.17
CA VAL A 72 2.25 2.33 -9.70
C VAL A 72 2.54 2.09 -8.23
N VAL A 73 3.81 1.96 -7.88
CA VAL A 73 4.29 2.04 -6.49
C VAL A 73 5.01 3.36 -6.26
N ASP A 74 4.41 4.26 -5.47
CA ASP A 74 4.93 5.60 -5.18
C ASP A 74 5.28 5.75 -3.69
N PRO A 75 6.55 5.59 -3.28
CA PRO A 75 6.94 5.59 -1.86
C PRO A 75 6.80 6.96 -1.18
N VAL A 76 6.65 8.04 -1.95
CA VAL A 76 6.58 9.42 -1.43
C VAL A 76 5.22 10.07 -1.71
N LEU A 77 4.19 9.27 -1.99
CA LEU A 77 2.85 9.74 -2.33
C LEU A 77 2.30 10.73 -1.30
N ALA A 78 2.44 10.42 0.00
CA ALA A 78 2.01 11.30 1.08
C ALA A 78 2.75 12.65 1.07
N LEU A 79 4.07 12.65 0.83
CA LEU A 79 4.89 13.87 0.77
C LEU A 79 4.50 14.76 -0.43
N LYS A 80 4.18 14.15 -1.57
CA LYS A 80 3.62 14.88 -2.73
C LYS A 80 2.31 15.56 -2.37
N GLY A 81 1.42 14.84 -1.66
CA GLY A 81 0.16 15.40 -1.15
C GLY A 81 0.38 16.59 -0.21
N LEU A 82 1.29 16.46 0.77
CA LEU A 82 1.65 17.54 1.69
C LEU A 82 2.20 18.78 0.98
N ARG A 83 3.06 18.58 -0.03
CA ARG A 83 3.56 19.68 -0.86
C ARG A 83 2.42 20.40 -1.58
N ILE A 84 1.50 19.66 -2.20
CA ILE A 84 0.34 20.26 -2.90
C ILE A 84 -0.53 21.06 -1.92
N LEU A 85 -0.78 20.52 -0.72
CA LEU A 85 -1.54 21.21 0.32
C LEU A 85 -0.84 22.50 0.78
N TYR A 86 0.48 22.45 0.97
CA TYR A 86 1.27 23.63 1.33
C TYR A 86 1.15 24.74 0.28
N GLU A 87 1.38 24.44 -1.00
CA GLU A 87 1.31 25.43 -2.07
C GLU A 87 -0.09 26.04 -2.21
N LYS A 88 -1.14 25.24 -2.03
CA LYS A 88 -2.53 25.73 -2.05
C LYS A 88 -2.85 26.70 -0.91
N ASN A 89 -2.22 26.54 0.26
CA ASN A 89 -2.47 27.42 1.41
C ASN A 89 -1.51 28.61 1.46
N LYS A 90 -0.37 28.53 0.78
CA LYS A 90 0.61 29.64 0.68
C LYS A 90 0.01 30.89 0.03
N SER A 91 -0.88 30.74 -0.95
CA SER A 91 -1.56 31.87 -1.60
C SER A 91 -2.67 32.52 -0.75
N ARG A 92 -3.26 31.79 0.22
CA ARG A 92 -4.26 32.31 1.17
C ARG A 92 -3.63 33.14 2.30
N ASN A 93 -2.36 32.91 2.63
CA ASN A 93 -1.68 33.58 3.74
C ASN A 93 -1.17 35.00 3.44
N LYS A 94 -1.35 35.54 2.22
CA LYS A 94 -1.00 36.94 1.95
C LYS A 94 -1.87 37.94 2.72
N GLU A 95 -3.08 37.57 3.12
CA GLU A 95 -3.98 38.41 3.93
C GLU A 95 -3.56 38.49 5.42
N TRP A 96 -2.88 37.46 5.95
CA TRP A 96 -2.51 37.39 7.36
C TRP A 96 -1.18 38.06 7.70
N THR A 97 -0.31 38.25 6.71
CA THR A 97 0.97 38.96 6.85
C THR A 97 0.83 40.49 6.81
N GLN A 98 -0.39 41.02 6.69
CA GLN A 98 -0.65 42.47 6.68
C GLN A 98 -1.09 43.02 8.04
N CYS A 99 -1.27 42.16 9.05
CA CYS A 99 -1.62 42.53 10.42
C CYS A 99 -0.42 42.56 11.40
N PHE A 100 0.81 42.38 10.91
CA PHE A 100 2.05 42.54 11.68
C PHE A 100 3.03 43.41 10.91
#